data_AF-A0A352KAK1-F1
#
_entry.id   AF-A0A352KAK1-F1
#
_cell.length_a   1.000
_cell.length_b   1.000
_cell.length_c   1.000
_cell.angle_alpha   90.00
_cell.angle_beta   90.00
_cell.angle_gamma   90.00
#
_symmetry.space_group_name_H-M   'P 1'
#
loop_
_entity.id
_entity.type
_entity.pdbx_description
1 polymer ?
#
loop_
_entity_poly.entity_id
_entity_poly.type
_entity_poly.pdbx_seq_one_letter_code
_entity_poly.pdbx_strand_id
1 'polypeptide(L)' 'QGDGVIKIEMHFLPDVYVQCDICKGKRYNRETLEVTFRDKSIADILDMTVEDAAEFFKAVPAVRDKL' A
#
# COMPACT_ATOMS: atom_id res chain seq x y z
N GLN A 1 12.58 -5.17 4.20
CA GLN A 1 11.37 -5.48 4.99
C GLN A 1 10.37 -4.36 4.76
N GLY A 2 9.16 -4.67 4.31
CA GLY A 2 8.15 -3.67 3.94
C GLY A 2 6.94 -4.22 3.17
N ASP A 3 6.81 -5.55 3.04
CA ASP A 3 5.73 -6.14 2.23
C ASP A 3 4.35 -6.04 2.90
N GLY A 4 4.28 -5.53 4.14
CA GLY A 4 3.03 -5.47 4.91
C GLY A 4 2.59 -6.83 5.44
N VAL A 5 3.26 -7.90 5.03
CA VAL A 5 3.05 -9.28 5.44
C VAL A 5 4.36 -9.89 5.93
N ILE A 6 4.25 -10.89 6.79
CA ILE A 6 5.34 -11.70 7.32
C ILE A 6 5.10 -13.12 6.82
N LYS A 7 6.11 -13.69 6.17
CA LYS A 7 6.11 -15.08 5.73
C LYS A 7 6.46 -15.97 6.93
N ILE A 8 5.58 -16.88 7.29
CA ILE A 8 5.85 -17.91 8.30
C ILE A 8 6.14 -19.20 7.56
N GLU A 9 7.38 -19.67 7.69
CA GLU A 9 7.80 -20.94 7.08
C GLU A 9 7.32 -22.11 7.93
N MET A 10 6.62 -23.03 7.28
CA MET A 10 6.03 -24.19 7.93
C MET A 10 6.75 -25.44 7.45
N HIS A 11 7.15 -26.31 8.38
CA HIS A 11 7.98 -27.48 8.06
C HIS A 11 7.32 -28.49 7.08
N PHE A 12 5.99 -28.53 7.03
CA PHE A 12 5.23 -29.55 6.29
C PHE A 12 4.08 -28.99 5.46
N LEU A 13 3.72 -27.72 5.66
CA LEU A 13 2.62 -27.06 4.96
C LEU A 13 3.17 -25.95 4.07
N PRO A 14 2.40 -25.50 3.07
CA PRO A 14 2.75 -24.30 2.34
C PRO A 14 2.94 -23.12 3.30
N ASP A 15 3.91 -22.28 2.97
CA ASP A 15 4.18 -21.07 3.73
C ASP A 15 2.95 -20.16 3.75
N VAL A 16 2.69 -19.56 4.91
CA VAL A 16 1.57 -18.65 5.10
C VAL A 16 2.06 -17.22 5.23
N TYR A 17 1.31 -16.29 4.64
CA TYR A 17 1.56 -14.86 4.75
C TYR A 17 0.57 -14.27 5.76
N VAL A 18 1.09 -13.82 6.89
CA VAL A 18 0.29 -13.14 7.91
C VAL A 18 0.51 -11.63 7.83
N GLN A 19 -0.50 -10.85 8.18
CA GLN A 19 -0.36 -9.39 8.23
C GLN A 19 0.71 -9.00 9.26
N CYS A 20 1.52 -8.00 8.92
CA CYS A 20 2.51 -7.46 9.85
C CYS A 20 1.84 -6.64 10.95
N ASP A 21 2.05 -7.00 12.22
CA ASP A 21 1.44 -6.31 13.37
C ASP A 21 1.92 -4.87 13.57
N ILE A 22 3.14 -4.56 13.11
CA ILE A 22 3.77 -3.23 13.29
C ILE A 22 3.16 -2.21 12.34
N CYS A 23 3.15 -2.50 11.04
CA CYS A 23 2.60 -1.58 10.04
C CYS A 23 1.12 -1.84 9.75
N LYS A 24 0.53 -2.91 10.31
CA LYS A 24 -0.84 -3.34 10.06
C LYS A 24 -1.16 -3.45 8.57
N GLY A 25 -0.23 -3.99 7.78
CA GLY A 25 -0.40 -4.12 6.33
C GLY A 25 -0.14 -2.84 5.53
N LYS A 26 0.14 -1.69 6.17
CA LYS A 26 0.39 -0.41 5.48
C LYS A 26 1.76 -0.31 4.81
N ARG A 27 2.65 -1.28 4.98
CA ARG A 27 3.96 -1.39 4.28
C ARG A 27 5.01 -0.34 4.63
N TYR A 28 4.62 0.76 5.27
CA TYR A 28 5.48 1.89 5.62
C TYR A 28 5.48 2.18 7.13
N ASN A 29 6.53 2.88 7.60
CA ASN A 29 6.62 3.38 8.97
C ASN A 29 5.73 4.62 9.16
N ARG A 30 5.55 5.05 10.42
CA ARG A 30 4.67 6.16 10.76
C ARG A 30 5.11 7.47 10.09
N GLU A 31 6.40 7.75 10.12
CA GLU A 31 6.99 8.98 9.57
C GLU A 31 6.73 9.11 8.06
N THR A 32 6.74 8.01 7.31
CA THR A 32 6.43 8.02 5.87
C THR A 32 4.93 8.24 5.64
N LEU A 33 4.07 7.66 6.48
CA LEU A 33 2.61 7.80 6.36
C LEU A 33 2.11 9.21 6.71
N GLU A 34 2.91 10.00 7.42
CA GLU A 34 2.62 11.41 7.72
C GLU A 34 2.75 12.31 6.48
N VAL A 35 3.49 11.87 5.44
CA VAL A 35 3.57 12.59 4.17
C VAL A 35 2.30 12.35 3.37
N THR A 36 1.56 13.43 3.10
CA THR A 36 0.29 13.37 2.37
C THR A 36 0.36 14.12 1.05
N PHE A 37 -0.37 13.60 0.08
CA PHE A 37 -0.69 14.28 -1.17
C PHE A 37 -2.20 14.40 -1.26
N ARG A 38 -2.73 15.63 -1.31
CA ARG A 38 -4.19 15.90 -1.27
C ARG A 38 -4.88 15.12 -0.14
N ASP A 39 -4.34 15.25 1.06
CA ASP A 39 -4.84 14.65 2.30
C ASP A 39 -4.85 13.11 2.34
N LYS A 40 -4.16 12.45 1.41
CA LYS A 40 -3.98 10.99 1.39
C LYS A 40 -2.50 10.62 1.53
N SER A 41 -2.20 9.68 2.41
CA SER A 41 -0.86 9.08 2.51
C SER A 41 -0.62 8.12 1.35
N ILE A 42 0.63 7.69 1.16
CA ILE A 42 0.95 6.69 0.12
C ILE A 42 0.20 5.36 0.33
N ALA A 43 -0.06 4.96 1.59
CA ALA A 43 -0.84 3.75 1.84
C ALA A 43 -2.29 3.92 1.39
N ASP A 44 -2.89 5.09 1.61
CA ASP A 44 -4.26 5.37 1.16
C ASP A 44 -4.36 5.42 -0.37
N ILE A 45 -3.27 5.85 -1.04
CA ILE A 45 -3.15 5.84 -2.51
C ILE A 45 -2.99 4.43 -3.08
N LEU A 46 -2.34 3.52 -2.35
CA LEU A 46 -2.18 2.12 -2.80
C LEU A 46 -3.43 1.28 -2.50
N ASP A 47 -4.30 1.73 -1.59
CA ASP A 47 -5.53 1.04 -1.19
C ASP A 47 -6.77 1.45 -2.00
N MET A 48 -6.69 2.55 -2.77
CA MET A 48 -7.80 2.98 -3.63
C MET A 48 -7.94 2.09 -4.88
N THR A 49 -9.16 1.99 -5.41
CA THR A 49 -9.38 1.28 -6.67
C THR A 49 -8.82 2.08 -7.85
N VAL A 50 -8.68 1.43 -9.01
CA VAL A 50 -8.19 2.10 -10.23
C VAL A 50 -9.15 3.21 -10.66
N GLU A 51 -10.46 3.02 -10.50
CA GLU A 51 -11.48 4.04 -10.80
C GLU A 51 -11.31 5.28 -9.91
N ASP A 52 -11.16 5.09 -8.60
CA ASP A 52 -10.92 6.18 -7.65
C ASP A 52 -9.58 6.87 -7.93
N ALA A 53 -8.54 6.10 -8.28
CA ALA A 53 -7.23 6.62 -8.66
C ALA A 53 -7.30 7.48 -9.93
N ALA A 54 -8.06 7.07 -10.94
CA ALA A 54 -8.22 7.80 -12.19
C ALA A 54 -8.82 9.20 -11.95
N GLU A 55 -9.85 9.29 -11.09
CA GLU A 55 -10.44 10.57 -10.71
C GLU A 55 -9.48 11.40 -9.83
N PHE A 56 -8.81 10.75 -8.87
CA PHE A 56 -7.86 11.40 -7.97
C PHE A 56 -6.65 11.99 -8.72
N PHE A 57 -6.12 11.29 -9.71
CA PHE A 57 -4.96 11.69 -10.53
C PHE A 57 -5.34 12.38 -11.85
N LYS A 58 -6.60 12.78 -12.06
CA LYS A 58 -7.04 13.44 -13.31
C LYS A 58 -6.21 14.67 -13.75
N ALA A 59 -5.64 15.37 -12.76
CA ALA A 59 -4.81 16.57 -12.96
C ALA A 59 -3.31 16.28 -13.12
N VAL A 60 -2.91 15.01 -13.12
CA VAL A 60 -1.53 14.54 -13.28
C VAL A 60 -1.44 13.66 -14.55
N PRO A 61 -1.23 14.26 -15.74
CA PRO A 61 -1.32 13.55 -17.01
C PRO A 61 -0.42 12.31 -17.09
N ALA A 62 0.82 12.41 -16.59
CA ALA A 62 1.79 11.31 -16.63
C ALA A 62 1.35 10.04 -15.86
N VAL A 63 0.44 10.18 -14.90
CA VAL A 63 -0.14 9.07 -14.13
C VAL A 63 -1.48 8.68 -14.73
N ARG A 64 -2.36 9.65 -14.98
CA ARG A 64 -3.69 9.43 -15.58
C ARG A 64 -3.62 8.62 -16.86
N ASP A 65 -2.66 8.90 -17.74
CA ASP A 65 -2.55 8.24 -19.04
C ASP A 65 -2.06 6.77 -18.94
N LYS A 66 -1.71 6.30 -17.74
CA LYS A 66 -1.25 4.93 -17.43
C LYS A 66 -2.23 4.13 -16.57
N LEU A 67 -3.27 4.77 -16.04
CA LEU A 67 -4.35 4.15 -15.27
C LEU A 67 -5.46 3.72 -16.23
#